data_AF-A0A969MH56-F1
#
_entry.id   AF-A0A969MH56-F1
#
_cell.length_a   1.000
_cell.length_b   1.000
_cell.length_c   1.000
_cell.angle_alpha   90.00
_cell.angle_beta   90.00
_cell.angle_gamma   90.00
#
_symmetry.space_group_name_H-M   'P 1'
#
loop_
_entity.id
_entity.type
_entity.pdbx_description
1 polymer ?
#
loop_
_entity_poly.entity_id
_entity_poly.type
_entity_poly.pdbx_seq_one_letter_code
_entity_poly.pdbx_strand_id
1 'polypeptide(L)' 'MINIIIPAAGLGKRFSECGYKKPKPLIELGDKFLIEWAMSNYAKYDCKFIIVTQKNIIKITHQILVI' A
#
# COMPACT_ATOMS: atom_id res chain seq x y z
N MET A 1 4.33 13.17 -16.06
CA MET A 1 3.87 12.91 -14.69
C MET A 1 2.41 12.47 -14.63
N ILE A 2 2.18 11.21 -14.29
CA ILE A 2 0.86 10.59 -14.08
C ILE A 2 0.59 10.51 -12.58
N ASN A 3 -0.58 10.91 -12.12
CA ASN A 3 -0.99 10.72 -10.72
C ASN A 3 -1.75 9.41 -10.58
N ILE A 4 -1.29 8.52 -9.70
CA ILE A 4 -1.91 7.22 -9.44
C ILE A 4 -2.41 7.20 -8.00
N ILE A 5 -3.71 7.00 -7.83
CA ILE A 5 -4.34 6.90 -6.51
C ILE A 5 -4.47 5.42 -6.14
N ILE A 6 -3.91 5.03 -5.00
CA ILE A 6 -4.01 3.68 -4.44
C ILE A 6 -4.90 3.74 -3.20
N PRO A 7 -6.16 3.25 -3.27
CA PRO A 7 -7.03 3.14 -2.11
C PRO A 7 -6.58 1.96 -1.23
N ALA A 8 -5.99 2.28 -0.09
CA ALA A 8 -5.45 1.36 0.91
C ALA A 8 -6.14 1.51 2.27
N ALA A 9 -7.38 2.00 2.30
CA ALA A 9 -8.17 2.22 3.50
C ALA A 9 -8.98 0.99 3.97
N GLY A 10 -8.99 -0.10 3.22
CA GLY A 10 -9.70 -1.31 3.63
C GLY A 10 -9.02 -2.05 4.79
N LEU A 11 -9.80 -2.57 5.73
CA LEU A 11 -9.28 -3.32 6.90
C LEU A 11 -8.58 -4.63 6.55
N GLY A 12 -8.74 -5.13 5.31
CA GLY A 12 -8.14 -6.40 4.90
C GLY A 12 -8.68 -7.61 5.66
N LYS A 13 -9.97 -7.60 6.04
CA LYS A 13 -10.60 -8.60 6.93
C LYS A 13 -10.29 -10.07 6.56
N ARG A 14 -10.35 -10.41 5.26
CA ARG A 14 -10.02 -11.75 4.76
C ARG A 14 -8.57 -12.15 5.06
N PHE A 15 -7.63 -11.20 4.99
CA PHE A 15 -6.23 -11.43 5.35
C PHE A 15 -6.08 -11.57 6.86
N SER A 16 -6.72 -10.72 7.67
CA SER A 16 -6.67 -10.88 9.13
C SER A 16 -7.29 -12.21 9.60
N GLU A 17 -8.38 -12.66 8.96
CA GLU A 17 -9.03 -13.95 9.24
C GLU A 17 -8.11 -15.15 8.90
N CYS A 18 -7.24 -15.00 7.88
CA CYS A 18 -6.20 -15.98 7.57
C CYS A 18 -4.93 -15.86 8.44
N GLY A 19 -4.92 -15.02 9.47
CA GLY A 19 -3.81 -14.89 10.43
C GLY A 19 -2.71 -13.89 10.04
N TYR A 20 -2.90 -13.10 8.99
CA TYR A 20 -1.94 -12.04 8.65
C TYR A 20 -2.01 -10.91 9.68
N LYS A 21 -0.86 -10.61 10.29
CA LYS A 21 -0.73 -9.58 11.35
C LYS A 21 -0.52 -8.16 10.80
N LYS A 22 0.06 -8.04 9.62
CA LYS A 22 0.32 -6.75 8.96
C LYS A 22 -0.89 -6.33 8.12
N PRO A 23 -1.21 -5.02 8.03
CA PRO A 23 -2.21 -4.52 7.09
C PRO A 23 -1.89 -4.99 5.66
N LYS A 24 -2.92 -5.28 4.86
CA LYS A 24 -2.76 -5.85 3.50
C LYS A 24 -1.67 -5.18 2.64
N PRO A 25 -1.59 -3.84 2.55
CA PRO A 25 -0.56 -3.18 1.74
C PRO A 25 0.88 -3.52 2.16
N LEU A 26 1.08 -3.83 3.44
CA LEU A 26 2.37 -4.08 4.10
C LEU A 26 2.66 -5.56 4.33
N ILE A 27 1.86 -6.46 3.72
CA ILE A 27 2.18 -7.89 3.71
C ILE A 27 3.40 -8.08 2.81
N GLU A 28 4.42 -8.76 3.34
CA GLU A 28 5.63 -9.14 2.60
C GLU A 28 5.32 -10.31 1.67
N LEU A 29 5.78 -10.20 0.43
CA LEU A 29 5.72 -11.24 -0.58
C LEU A 29 7.07 -11.31 -1.30
N GLY A 30 7.90 -12.26 -0.89
CA GLY A 30 9.30 -12.33 -1.35
C GLY A 30 10.13 -11.19 -0.74
N ASP A 31 10.78 -10.41 -1.59
CA ASP A 31 11.67 -9.29 -1.23
C ASP A 31 10.95 -7.93 -1.12
N LYS A 32 9.64 -7.88 -1.37
CA LYS A 32 8.85 -6.65 -1.45
C LYS A 32 7.51 -6.75 -0.73
N PHE A 33 6.96 -5.60 -0.34
CA PHE A 33 5.58 -5.50 0.13
C PHE A 33 4.58 -5.56 -1.02
N LEU A 34 3.36 -5.99 -0.71
CA LEU A 34 2.27 -6.11 -1.68
C LEU A 34 1.99 -4.80 -2.43
N ILE A 35 2.11 -3.65 -1.77
CA ILE A 35 1.95 -2.34 -2.41
C ILE A 35 3.09 -2.01 -3.39
N GLU A 36 4.32 -2.43 -3.09
CA GLU A 36 5.47 -2.22 -3.97
C GLU A 36 5.35 -3.06 -5.24
N TRP A 37 4.85 -4.29 -5.13
CA TRP A 37 4.48 -5.09 -6.30
C TRP A 37 3.46 -4.36 -7.18
N ALA A 38 2.42 -3.77 -6.59
CA ALA A 38 1.44 -3.00 -7.36
C ALA A 38 2.08 -1.80 -8.07
N MET A 39 2.91 -1.02 -7.37
CA MET A 39 3.63 0.14 -7.93
C MET A 39 4.62 -0.25 -9.02
N SER A 40 5.28 -1.41 -8.90
CA SER A 40 6.32 -1.86 -9.84
C SER A 40 5.81 -2.05 -11.26
N ASN A 41 4.52 -2.33 -11.45
CA ASN A 41 3.89 -2.40 -12.78
C ASN A 41 4.00 -1.09 -13.56
N TYR A 42 4.16 0.04 -12.86
CA TYR A 42 4.23 1.37 -13.46
C TYR A 42 5.64 1.97 -13.43
N ALA A 43 6.67 1.21 -13.09
CA ALA A 43 8.04 1.71 -12.91
C ALA A 43 8.64 2.37 -14.17
N LYS A 44 8.11 2.07 -15.37
CA LYS A 44 8.53 2.67 -16.64
C LYS A 44 7.95 4.06 -16.90
N TYR A 45 6.99 4.49 -16.08
CA TYR A 45 6.30 5.76 -16.24
C TYR A 45 6.71 6.74 -15.16
N ASP A 46 6.76 8.01 -15.51
CA ASP A 46 6.89 9.10 -14.56
C ASP A 46 5.59 9.25 -13.76
N CYS A 47 5.53 8.62 -12.58
CA CYS A 47 4.35 8.48 -11.75
C CYS A 47 4.54 9.10 -10.36
N LYS A 48 3.50 9.80 -9.90
CA LYS A 48 3.31 10.19 -8.49
C LYS A 48 2.22 9.32 -7.88
N PHE A 49 2.59 8.51 -6.88
CA PHE A 49 1.64 7.68 -6.16
C PHE A 49 1.07 8.40 -4.95
N ILE A 50 -0.26 8.35 -4.80
CA ILE A 50 -1.01 8.92 -3.68
C ILE A 50 -1.75 7.77 -3.02
N ILE A 51 -1.35 7.42 -1.79
CA ILE A 51 -1.92 6.29 -1.06
C ILE A 51 -2.93 6.82 -0.05
N VAL A 52 -4.20 6.49 -0.27
CA VAL A 52 -5.28 6.90 0.64
C VAL A 52 -5.55 5.76 1.62
N THR A 53 -5.17 5.96 2.88
CA THR A 53 -5.30 4.94 3.94
C THR A 53 -5.85 5.52 5.24
N GLN A 54 -6.24 4.65 6.17
CA GLN A 54 -6.73 5.06 7.47
C GLN A 54 -5.57 5.52 8.37
N LYS A 55 -5.83 6.49 9.26
CA LYS A 55 -4.79 7.09 10.12
C LYS A 55 -4.00 6.08 10.96
N ASN A 56 -4.66 5.02 11.40
CA ASN A 56 -4.07 3.95 12.20
C ASN A 56 -3.05 3.08 11.43
N ILE A 57 -3.08 3.07 10.09
CA ILE A 57 -2.15 2.30 9.25
C ILE A 57 -0.85 3.08 8.97
N ILE A 58 -0.86 4.41 9.13
CA ILE A 58 0.23 5.32 8.72
C ILE A 58 1.51 5.15 9.55
N LYS A 59 1.44 4.67 10.80
CA LYS A 59 2.60 4.60 11.72
C LYS A 59 3.79 3.77 11.21
N ILE A 60 3.65 3.05 10.08
CA ILE A 60 4.63 2.08 9.61
C ILE A 60 5.39 2.55 8.34
N THR A 61 5.04 3.67 7.71
CA THR A 61 5.55 3.96 6.34
C THR A 61 6.13 5.37 6.18
N HIS A 62 7.37 5.43 5.67
CA HIS A 62 8.04 6.67 5.26
C HIS A 62 7.31 7.28 4.05
N GLN A 63 6.98 8.58 4.16
CA GLN A 63 6.28 9.44 3.19
C GLN A 63 5.00 8.85 2.56
N ILE A 64 3.88 9.04 3.26
CA ILE A 64 2.53 8.92 2.69
C ILE A 64 1.86 10.29 2.77
N LEU A 65 1.42 10.82 1.63
CA LEU A 65 0.53 11.98 1.60
C LEU A 65 -0.89 11.52 1.95
N VAL A 66 -1.36 11.95 3.12
CA VAL A 66 -2.71 11.68 3.62
C VAL A 66 -3.55 12.90 3.28
N ILE A 67 -4.61 12.70 2.50
CA ILE A 67 -5.72 13.64 2.35
C ILE A 67 -6.87 13.17 3.24
#